data_AF-A0A6I4RD37-F1
#
_entry.id   AF-A0A6I4RD37-F1
#
_cell.length_a   1.000
_cell.length_b   1.000
_cell.length_c   1.000
_cell.angle_alpha   90.00
_cell.angle_beta   90.00
_cell.angle_gamma   90.00
#
_symmetry.space_group_name_H-M   'P 1'
#
loop_
_entity.id
_entity.type
_entity.pdbx_description
1 polymer ?
#
loop_
_entity_poly.entity_id
_entity_poly.type
_entity_poly.pdbx_seq_one_letter_code
_entity_poly.pdbx_strand_id
1 'polypeptide(L)'
;MSTIRPTVGRILWYWPTAYDITQGMFAYPGSDQPMAATVAFVHSDRMVNLAVADHNGKQFEKRSVTLLQEGDQVRDRSGYAEWMPYQKGQAATVERTCTCGPKDGCTRCGGPVVGDGVSGD
;
A
#
# COMPACT_ATOMS: atom_id res chain seq x y z
N MET A 1 -15.11 -0.77 8.13
CA MET A 1 -13.76 -0.17 8.00
C MET A 1 -12.76 -1.19 8.49
N SER A 2 -12.13 -1.90 7.57
CA SER A 2 -11.25 -3.03 7.87
C SER A 2 -9.87 -2.50 8.22
N THR A 3 -9.43 -2.72 9.46
CA THR A 3 -8.05 -2.41 9.85
C THR A 3 -7.13 -3.43 9.17
N ILE A 4 -6.26 -2.96 8.29
CA ILE A 4 -5.27 -3.79 7.61
C ILE A 4 -4.13 -4.06 8.59
N ARG A 5 -3.86 -5.34 8.87
CA ARG A 5 -2.71 -5.74 9.70
C ARG A 5 -1.41 -5.58 8.91
N PRO A 6 -0.45 -4.74 9.37
CA PRO A 6 0.83 -4.61 8.70
C PRO A 6 1.64 -5.91 8.84
N THR A 7 2.42 -6.22 7.81
CA THR A 7 3.33 -7.36 7.77
C THR A 7 4.71 -6.90 7.35
N VAL A 8 5.76 -7.53 7.88
CA VAL A 8 7.15 -7.23 7.54
C VAL A 8 7.37 -7.44 6.03
N GLY A 9 8.12 -6.53 5.41
CA GLY A 9 8.40 -6.56 3.97
C GLY A 9 7.33 -5.91 3.09
N ARG A 10 6.23 -5.40 3.66
CA ARG A 10 5.26 -4.58 2.90
C ARG A 10 5.82 -3.18 2.65
N ILE A 11 5.48 -2.64 1.48
CA ILE A 11 5.81 -1.26 1.11
C ILE A 11 4.67 -0.33 1.48
N LEU A 12 5.01 0.77 2.14
CA LEU A 12 4.18 1.87 2.57
C LEU A 12 4.73 3.18 2.01
N TRP A 13 3.92 4.23 2.10
CA TRP A 13 4.38 5.60 1.96
C TRP A 13 4.74 6.17 3.33
N TYR A 14 5.86 6.88 3.40
CA TYR A 14 6.27 7.65 4.58
C TYR A 14 6.25 9.15 4.27
N TRP A 15 5.58 9.88 5.15
CA TRP A 15 5.48 11.33 5.12
C TRP A 15 6.38 11.91 6.22
N PRO A 16 7.49 12.58 5.85
CA PRO A 16 8.42 13.15 6.82
C PRO A 16 7.81 14.36 7.54
N THR A 17 8.28 14.62 8.75
CA THR A 17 7.93 15.86 9.45
C THR A 17 8.72 17.05 8.92
N ALA A 18 8.24 18.27 9.21
CA ALA A 18 9.04 19.47 9.04
C ALA A 18 10.38 19.39 9.80
N TYR A 19 10.43 18.73 10.96
CA TYR A 19 11.67 18.49 11.69
C TYR A 19 12.64 17.58 10.91
N ASP A 20 12.14 16.47 10.36
CA ASP A 20 12.94 15.54 9.54
C ASP A 20 13.53 16.24 8.30
N ILE A 21 12.74 17.13 7.68
CA ILE A 21 13.15 17.92 6.51
C ILE A 21 14.21 18.97 6.91
N THR A 22 13.95 19.75 7.97
CA THR A 22 14.81 20.89 8.37
C THR A 22 16.15 20.47 8.96
N GLN A 23 16.24 19.27 9.54
CA GLN A 23 17.50 18.71 10.03
C GLN A 23 18.39 18.16 8.91
N GLY A 24 17.96 18.22 7.64
CA GLY A 24 18.69 17.66 6.51
C GLY A 24 18.84 16.14 6.57
N MET A 25 18.00 15.46 7.36
CA MET A 25 18.05 14.01 7.49
C MET A 25 17.63 13.31 6.19
N PHE A 26 16.78 13.94 5.38
CA PHE A 26 16.33 13.39 4.11
C PHE A 26 16.58 14.36 2.96
N ALA A 27 16.94 13.83 1.80
CA ALA A 27 16.79 14.58 0.57
C ALA A 27 15.28 14.76 0.28
N TYR A 28 14.80 15.97 0.49
CA TYR A 28 13.42 16.35 0.24
C TYR A 28 13.39 17.62 -0.62
N PRO A 29 13.04 17.52 -1.92
CA PRO A 29 13.04 18.67 -2.82
C PRO A 29 11.84 19.61 -2.60
N GLY A 30 11.03 19.41 -1.55
CA GLY A 30 9.78 20.16 -1.35
C GLY A 30 8.60 19.60 -2.14
N SER A 31 8.71 18.39 -2.69
CA SER A 31 7.66 17.76 -3.49
C SER A 31 6.53 17.20 -2.64
N ASP A 32 5.29 17.25 -3.12
CA ASP A 32 4.13 16.53 -2.54
C ASP A 32 4.22 15.00 -2.72
N GLN A 33 5.43 14.47 -2.88
CA GLN A 33 5.70 13.06 -3.11
C GLN A 33 6.13 12.39 -1.79
N PRO A 34 5.48 11.29 -1.38
CA PRO A 34 5.91 10.52 -0.23
C PRO A 34 7.17 9.72 -0.52
N MET A 35 7.89 9.38 0.54
CA MET A 35 9.03 8.46 0.48
C MET A 35 8.58 7.01 0.46
N ALA A 36 9.29 6.16 -0.28
CA ALA A 36 9.05 4.73 -0.26
C ALA A 36 9.58 4.15 1.06
N ALA A 37 8.76 3.41 1.78
CA ALA A 37 9.14 2.82 3.06
C ALA A 37 8.80 1.33 3.11
N THR A 38 9.72 0.51 3.60
CA THR A 38 9.49 -0.92 3.82
C THR A 38 9.28 -1.18 5.30
N VAL A 39 8.26 -1.94 5.66
CA VAL A 39 8.03 -2.37 7.04
C VAL A 39 9.16 -3.30 7.48
N ALA A 40 10.00 -2.82 8.38
CA ALA A 40 11.11 -3.58 8.96
C ALA A 40 10.67 -4.36 10.20
N PHE A 41 9.75 -3.79 11.00
CA PHE A 41 9.23 -4.43 12.21
C PHE A 41 7.81 -3.92 12.53
N VAL A 42 6.98 -4.78 13.14
CA VAL A 42 5.61 -4.44 13.54
C VAL A 42 5.50 -4.49 15.05
N HIS A 43 5.17 -3.35 15.67
CA HIS A 43 4.83 -3.30 17.10
C HIS A 43 3.35 -3.60 17.33
N SER A 44 2.49 -3.05 16.48
CA SER A 44 1.04 -3.24 16.51
C SER A 44 0.41 -2.92 15.16
N ASP A 45 -0.91 -3.07 15.04
CA ASP A 45 -1.66 -2.74 13.83
C ASP A 45 -1.56 -1.26 13.40
N ARG A 46 -1.09 -0.38 14.29
CA ARG A 46 -0.97 1.08 14.07
C ARG A 46 0.45 1.62 14.27
N MET A 47 1.43 0.77 14.58
CA MET A 47 2.80 1.22 14.87
C MET A 47 3.84 0.27 14.31
N VAL A 48 4.77 0.81 13.52
CA VAL A 48 5.77 0.04 12.78
C VAL A 48 7.13 0.73 12.80
N ASN A 49 8.20 -0.03 12.60
CA ASN A 49 9.50 0.50 12.19
C ASN A 49 9.67 0.33 10.68
N LEU A 50 10.29 1.31 10.05
CA LEU A 50 10.41 1.44 8.61
C LEU A 50 11.86 1.60 8.19
N ALA A 51 12.21 0.98 7.07
CA ALA A 51 13.36 1.36 6.25
C ALA A 51 12.85 2.28 5.14
N VAL A 52 13.16 3.57 5.25
CA VAL A 52 12.68 4.64 4.36
C VAL A 52 13.77 4.95 3.33
N ALA A 53 13.41 4.97 2.05
CA ALA A 53 14.26 5.49 0.98
C ALA A 53 13.86 6.94 0.68
N ASP A 54 14.82 7.86 0.77
CA ASP A 54 14.62 9.26 0.39
C ASP A 54 14.55 9.44 -1.13
N HIS A 55 14.37 10.68 -1.60
CA HIS A 55 14.26 10.96 -3.04
C HIS A 55 15.56 10.71 -3.83
N ASN A 56 16.70 10.60 -3.15
CA ASN A 56 17.97 10.21 -3.75
C ASN A 56 18.19 8.69 -3.69
N GLY A 57 17.26 7.94 -3.09
CA GLY A 57 17.35 6.49 -2.89
C GLY A 57 18.20 6.08 -1.69
N LYS A 58 18.62 7.03 -0.83
CA LYS A 58 19.37 6.71 0.39
C LYS A 58 18.42 6.14 1.44
N GLN A 59 18.84 5.06 2.09
CA GLN A 59 18.04 4.42 3.13
C GLN A 59 18.29 4.99 4.52
N PHE A 60 17.21 5.09 5.28
CA PHE A 60 17.18 5.58 6.66
C PHE A 60 16.24 4.72 7.50
N GLU A 61 16.58 4.51 8.76
CA GLU A 61 15.72 3.86 9.73
C GLU A 61 14.78 4.87 10.40
N LYS A 62 13.48 4.54 10.43
CA LYS A 62 12.50 5.25 11.24
C LYS A 62 11.80 4.28 12.16
N ARG A 63 11.74 4.64 13.44
CA ARG A 63 11.21 3.80 14.51
C ARG A 63 9.93 4.40 15.06
N SER A 64 9.03 3.55 15.54
CA SER A 64 7.78 3.95 16.20
C SER A 64 6.94 4.89 15.33
N VAL A 65 6.85 4.58 14.03
CA VAL A 65 6.08 5.36 13.06
C VAL A 65 4.61 4.96 13.15
N THR A 66 3.74 5.95 13.25
CA THR A 66 2.28 5.74 13.22
C THR A 66 1.83 5.37 11.81
N LEU A 67 1.14 4.24 11.69
CA LEU A 67 0.51 3.79 10.46
C LEU A 67 -0.94 4.26 10.42
N LEU A 68 -1.21 5.28 9.61
CA LEU A 68 -2.55 5.77 9.35
C LEU A 68 -3.28 4.82 8.39
N GLN A 69 -4.53 4.53 8.71
CA GLN A 69 -5.41 3.77 7.84
C GLN A 69 -6.68 4.56 7.53
N GLU A 70 -7.53 4.00 6.68
CA GLU A 70 -8.73 4.68 6.21
C GLU A 70 -9.69 5.07 7.35
N GLY A 71 -10.00 6.36 7.45
CA GLY A 71 -10.82 6.93 8.51
C GLY A 71 -10.05 7.44 9.73
N ASP A 72 -8.74 7.18 9.82
CA ASP A 72 -7.91 7.78 10.86
C ASP A 72 -7.68 9.27 10.55
N GLN A 73 -7.75 10.09 11.60
CA GLN A 73 -7.24 11.46 11.52
C GLN A 73 -5.72 11.43 11.69
N VAL A 74 -5.02 12.29 10.95
CA VAL A 74 -3.59 12.57 11.18
C VAL A 74 -3.45 13.14 12.58
N ARG A 75 -3.17 12.26 13.55
CA ARG A 75 -2.88 12.64 14.92
C ARG A 75 -1.36 12.71 15.04
N ASP A 76 -0.93 13.90 15.42
CA ASP A 76 0.43 14.27 15.80
C ASP A 76 1.35 14.82 14.71
N ARG A 77 2.17 15.77 15.16
CA ARG A 77 3.22 16.48 14.41
C ARG A 77 4.43 15.59 14.08
N SER A 78 4.30 14.28 14.28
CA SER A 78 5.28 13.24 14.01
C SER A 78 5.07 12.63 12.62
N GLY A 79 6.14 12.11 12.02
CA GLY A 79 6.09 11.57 10.67
C GLY A 79 5.21 10.33 10.67
N TYR A 80 4.41 10.15 9.63
CA TYR A 80 3.42 9.09 9.57
C TYR A 80 3.63 8.25 8.31
N ALA A 81 3.11 7.02 8.36
CA ALA A 81 3.06 6.14 7.22
C ALA A 81 1.61 5.86 6.82
N GLU A 82 1.40 5.62 5.53
CA GLU A 82 0.10 5.21 5.02
C GLU A 82 0.25 4.14 3.94
N TRP A 83 -0.83 3.38 3.73
CA TRP A 83 -0.89 2.40 2.66
C TRP A 83 -0.98 3.09 1.30
N MET A 84 -0.20 2.61 0.33
CA MET A 84 -0.27 3.12 -1.04
C MET A 84 -1.70 2.91 -1.60
N PRO A 85 -2.31 3.91 -2.26
CA PRO A 85 -3.68 3.84 -2.76
C PRO A 85 -3.95 2.61 -3.64
N TYR A 86 -2.97 2.21 -4.45
CA TYR A 86 -3.10 1.05 -5.34
C TYR A 86 -3.15 -0.30 -4.58
N GLN A 87 -2.54 -0.39 -3.40
CA GLN A 87 -2.59 -1.60 -2.56
C GLN A 87 -3.99 -1.82 -1.93
N LYS A 88 -4.76 -0.74 -1.74
CA LYS A 88 -6.17 -0.84 -1.30
C LYS A 88 -7.07 -1.49 -2.37
N GLY A 89 -6.80 -1.22 -3.65
CA GLY A 89 -7.53 -1.85 -4.78
C GLY A 89 -7.17 -3.32 -5.03
N GLN A 90 -5.92 -3.72 -4.80
CA GLN A 90 -5.48 -5.12 -4.92
C GLN A 90 -6.01 -5.99 -3.77
N ALA A 91 -6.09 -5.47 -2.53
CA ALA A 91 -6.69 -6.19 -1.40
C ALA A 91 -8.19 -6.48 -1.60
N ALA A 92 -8.91 -5.57 -2.26
CA ALA A 92 -10.32 -5.80 -2.65
C ALA A 92 -10.49 -6.84 -3.77
N THR A 93 -9.44 -7.13 -4.54
CA THR A 93 -9.52 -8.08 -5.67
C THR A 93 -9.32 -9.53 -5.23
N VAL A 94 -8.61 -9.78 -4.12
CA VAL A 94 -8.38 -11.14 -3.59
C VAL A 94 -9.68 -11.81 -3.14
N GLU A 95 -10.69 -11.05 -2.71
CA GLU A 95 -12.02 -11.58 -2.37
C GLU A 95 -12.81 -12.12 -3.59
N ARG A 96 -12.34 -11.87 -4.82
CA ARG A 96 -12.96 -12.38 -6.06
C ARG A 96 -12.23 -13.58 -6.65
N THR A 97 -11.56 -14.37 -5.82
CA THR A 97 -10.94 -15.62 -6.26
C THR A 97 -12.01 -16.68 -6.46
N CYS A 98 -12.25 -17.04 -7.74
CA CYS A 98 -13.02 -18.21 -8.14
C CYS A 98 -12.47 -19.47 -7.44
N THR A 99 -13.32 -20.15 -6.68
CA THR A 99 -13.02 -21.50 -6.19
C THR A 99 -13.40 -22.51 -7.28
N CYS A 100 -12.43 -23.10 -7.96
CA CYS A 100 -12.66 -24.35 -8.70
C CYS A 100 -12.28 -25.53 -7.80
N GLY A 101 -13.20 -26.48 -7.63
CA GLY A 101 -12.98 -27.71 -6.88
C GLY A 101 -12.20 -28.76 -7.70
N PRO A 102 -11.68 -29.83 -7.06
CA PRO A 102 -10.61 -30.65 -7.64
C PRO A 102 -10.99 -31.61 -8.78
N LYS A 103 -12.28 -31.73 -9.17
CA LYS A 103 -12.74 -32.86 -9.99
C LYS A 103 -13.48 -32.56 -11.28
N ASP A 104 -13.84 -31.31 -11.57
CA ASP A 104 -14.56 -31.00 -12.82
C ASP A 104 -13.83 -29.90 -13.59
N GLY A 105 -13.48 -30.21 -14.84
CA GLY A 105 -12.73 -29.34 -15.74
C GLY A 105 -13.32 -27.94 -15.82
N CYS A 106 -12.46 -26.93 -15.68
CA CYS A 106 -12.83 -25.52 -15.64
C CYS A 106 -13.43 -25.10 -16.98
N THR A 107 -14.76 -25.10 -17.08
CA THR A 107 -15.45 -24.59 -18.26
C THR A 107 -16.23 -23.34 -17.86
N ARG A 108 -15.61 -22.19 -18.15
CA ARG A 108 -16.21 -20.85 -18.26
C ARG A 108 -16.19 -19.96 -17.01
N CYS A 109 -15.11 -19.19 -16.87
CA CYS A 109 -15.16 -17.87 -16.26
C CYS A 109 -15.82 -16.92 -17.28
N GLY A 110 -17.03 -16.45 -17.01
CA GLY A 110 -17.79 -15.61 -17.94
C GLY A 110 -17.11 -14.27 -18.25
N GLY A 111 -16.87 -14.02 -19.54
CA GLY A 111 -16.72 -12.69 -20.14
C GLY A 111 -17.89 -12.42 -21.09
N PRO A 112 -18.18 -11.16 -21.47
CA PRO A 112 -19.37 -10.83 -22.23
C PRO A 112 -19.26 -11.42 -23.65
N VAL A 113 -20.29 -12.15 -24.07
CA VAL A 113 -20.48 -12.60 -25.44
C VAL A 113 -20.66 -11.36 -26.33
N VAL A 114 -19.62 -11.01 -27.09
CA VAL A 114 -19.76 -10.09 -28.23
C VAL A 114 -20.33 -10.95 -29.36
N GLY A 115 -21.58 -10.68 -29.74
CA GLY A 115 -22.25 -11.40 -30.81
C GLY A 115 -21.73 -10.96 -32.17
N ASP A 116 -21.01 -11.84 -32.85
CA ASP A 116 -20.69 -11.71 -34.28
C ASP A 116 -21.92 -12.07 -35.10
N GLY A 117 -22.67 -11.06 -35.53
CA GLY A 117 -23.72 -11.19 -36.54
C GLY A 117 -23.11 -11.28 -37.94
N VAL A 118 -22.84 -12.49 -38.41
CA VAL A 118 -22.64 -12.77 -39.84
C VAL A 118 -24.00 -13.08 -40.47
N SER A 119 -24.47 -12.17 -41.30
CA SER A 119 -25.64 -12.33 -42.17
C SER A 119 -25.34 -13.34 -43.28
N GLY A 120 -26.18 -14.36 -43.43
CA GLY A 120 -26.15 -15.30 -44.56
C GLY A 120 -26.98 -14.83 -45.75
N ASP A 121 -26.61 -15.36 -46.93
CA ASP A 121 -27.42 -15.41 -48.15
C ASP A 121 -28.76 -16.17 -47.96
#